data_AF-A0A978UMZ2-F1
#
_entry.id   AF-A0A978UMZ2-F1
#
_cell.length_a   1.000
_cell.length_b   1.000
_cell.length_c   1.000
_cell.angle_alpha   90.00
_cell.angle_beta   90.00
_cell.angle_gamma   90.00
#
_symmetry.space_group_name_H-M   'P 1'
#
loop_
_entity.id
_entity.type
_entity.pdbx_description
1 polymer ?
#
loop_
_entity_poly.entity_id
_entity_poly.type
_entity_poly.pdbx_seq_one_letter_code
_entity_poly.pdbx_strand_id
1 'polypeptide(L)'
;MLKSNATQLEVAGIPTATLGLTGKTIPILGFGTAEYPFGPLGEAIAQALKLGLVQSREQLFITSKLFPIDAHHDLVLPAIRKTLMYILTLEILKNLGLEYLDLYLIHFPASLKRGANGVTFSKEDIMAMDMESVWKAMEECQKLGLTKSIGVSNFTCKKLEELLATASIPPAANQRKLREYCAEKGIHITAYSPLGGRGTPWGSNRVLECKTLQEIAEAKGKTVAQQGVSLVVKSFREERIAENLDILDWKLTEEELQKISQIPQKRGSLAENFIYDNGPYKSVMEIWDGDV
;
A
#
# COMPACT_ATOMS: atom_id res chain seq x y z
N MET A 1 34.84 -21.20 18.04
CA MET A 1 33.54 -21.07 18.73
C MET A 1 33.34 -19.60 19.09
N LEU A 2 32.64 -18.85 18.24
CA LEU A 2 32.13 -17.52 18.57
C LEU A 2 30.62 -17.68 18.67
N LYS A 3 30.11 -17.74 19.90
CA LYS A 3 28.68 -17.66 20.15
C LYS A 3 28.29 -16.20 19.90
N SER A 4 27.66 -15.91 18.77
CA SER A 4 26.96 -14.65 18.61
C SER A 4 25.74 -14.70 19.54
N ASN A 5 25.76 -13.91 20.59
CA ASN A 5 24.56 -13.56 21.33
C ASN A 5 23.74 -12.65 20.43
N ALA A 6 22.99 -13.24 19.49
CA ALA A 6 21.81 -12.59 18.95
C ALA A 6 20.80 -12.60 20.09
N THR A 7 20.78 -11.52 20.87
CA THR A 7 19.66 -11.19 21.74
C THR A 7 18.42 -11.20 20.85
N GLN A 8 17.61 -12.25 20.96
CA GLN A 8 16.23 -12.23 20.49
C GLN A 8 15.56 -11.07 21.24
N LEU A 9 15.51 -9.91 20.60
CA LEU A 9 14.50 -8.93 20.92
C LEU A 9 13.17 -9.66 20.73
N GLU A 10 12.50 -10.01 21.84
CA GLU A 10 11.07 -10.29 21.80
C GLU A 10 10.40 -9.00 21.33
N VAL A 11 10.25 -8.87 20.01
CA VAL A 11 9.48 -7.78 19.42
C VAL A 11 8.04 -8.03 19.83
N ALA A 12 7.54 -7.24 20.77
CA ALA A 12 6.10 -7.17 21.02
C ALA A 12 5.40 -7.03 19.66
N GLY A 13 4.42 -7.91 19.38
CA GLY A 13 3.82 -8.00 18.04
C GLY A 13 3.33 -6.64 17.54
N ILE A 14 3.50 -6.38 16.24
CA ILE A 14 3.02 -5.13 15.62
C ILE A 14 1.50 -5.03 15.86
N PRO A 15 0.99 -3.93 16.45
CA PRO A 15 -0.44 -3.76 16.67
C PRO A 15 -1.21 -3.91 15.35
N THR A 16 -2.48 -4.30 15.46
CA THR A 16 -3.33 -4.46 14.28
C THR A 16 -4.53 -3.52 14.34
N ALA A 17 -5.06 -3.20 13.17
CA ALA A 17 -6.28 -2.42 12.98
C ALA A 17 -7.32 -3.26 12.22
N THR A 18 -8.60 -2.96 12.39
CA THR A 18 -9.67 -3.60 11.64
C THR A 18 -9.58 -3.24 10.15
N LEU A 19 -9.73 -4.25 9.29
CA LEU A 19 -9.69 -4.17 7.84
C LEU A 19 -11.09 -4.35 7.26
N GLY A 20 -11.64 -3.25 6.75
CA GLY A 20 -12.99 -3.21 6.21
C GLY A 20 -14.06 -3.53 7.26
N LEU A 21 -15.22 -3.99 6.80
CA LEU A 21 -16.34 -4.41 7.64
C LEU A 21 -16.29 -5.90 8.04
N THR A 22 -15.22 -6.61 7.64
CA THR A 22 -15.16 -8.09 7.70
C THR A 22 -14.61 -8.65 9.02
N GLY A 23 -14.20 -7.80 9.95
CA GLY A 23 -13.55 -8.20 11.20
C GLY A 23 -12.11 -8.71 11.06
N LYS A 24 -11.58 -8.79 9.83
CA LYS A 24 -10.17 -9.10 9.57
C LYS A 24 -9.27 -7.98 10.10
N THR A 25 -8.01 -8.30 10.35
CA THR A 25 -7.03 -7.36 10.88
C THR A 25 -5.86 -7.13 9.94
N ILE A 26 -5.31 -5.93 9.94
CA ILE A 26 -4.10 -5.55 9.20
C ILE A 26 -3.07 -4.96 10.19
N PRO A 27 -1.77 -5.34 10.10
CA PRO A 27 -0.73 -4.69 10.90
C PRO A 27 -0.67 -3.18 10.65
N ILE A 28 -0.47 -2.38 11.70
CA ILE A 28 -0.40 -0.92 11.57
C ILE A 28 0.90 -0.43 10.92
N LEU A 29 1.89 -1.30 10.79
CA LEU A 29 3.16 -0.99 10.15
C LEU A 29 3.53 -2.12 9.20
N GLY A 30 3.79 -1.77 7.94
CA GLY A 30 4.20 -2.68 6.89
C GLY A 30 5.45 -2.18 6.16
N PHE A 31 6.17 -3.12 5.57
CA PHE A 31 7.36 -2.83 4.76
C PHE A 31 6.97 -2.62 3.28
N GLY A 32 7.19 -1.41 2.78
CA GLY A 32 6.95 -1.03 1.39
C GLY A 32 8.11 -1.45 0.49
N THR A 33 7.80 -2.07 -0.64
CA THR A 33 8.77 -2.62 -1.60
C THR A 33 8.82 -1.87 -2.93
N ALA A 34 8.24 -0.66 -3.01
CA ALA A 34 8.36 0.16 -4.22
C ALA A 34 9.84 0.47 -4.54
N GLU A 35 10.20 0.38 -5.82
CA GLU A 35 11.57 0.49 -6.35
C GLU A 35 12.51 -0.67 -5.95
N TYR A 36 12.04 -1.74 -5.30
CA TYR A 36 12.79 -2.99 -5.22
C TYR A 36 12.65 -3.77 -6.54
N PRO A 37 13.68 -4.52 -6.96
CA PRO A 37 13.54 -5.44 -8.09
C PRO A 37 12.48 -6.51 -7.79
N PHE A 38 11.88 -7.08 -8.84
CA PHE A 38 10.97 -8.22 -8.70
C PHE A 38 11.74 -9.48 -8.28
N GLY A 39 11.16 -10.30 -7.41
CA GLY A 39 11.74 -11.59 -6.97
C GLY A 39 12.14 -11.65 -5.48
N PRO A 40 12.95 -10.72 -4.94
CA PRO A 40 13.51 -10.81 -3.59
C PRO A 40 12.49 -10.96 -2.45
N LEU A 41 11.23 -10.52 -2.63
CA LEU A 41 10.21 -10.69 -1.60
C LEU A 41 9.92 -12.17 -1.31
N GLY A 42 9.77 -13.00 -2.35
CA GLY A 42 9.53 -14.43 -2.18
C GLY A 42 10.72 -15.10 -1.52
N GLU A 43 11.93 -14.78 -1.97
CA GLU A 43 13.19 -15.28 -1.40
C GLU A 43 13.36 -14.90 0.08
N ALA A 44 13.07 -13.64 0.44
CA ALA A 44 13.15 -13.17 1.82
C ALA A 44 12.14 -13.90 2.72
N ILE A 45 10.90 -14.11 2.26
CA ILE A 45 9.87 -14.85 3.02
C ILE A 45 10.31 -16.31 3.21
N ALA A 46 10.80 -16.96 2.15
CA ALA A 46 11.29 -18.34 2.21
C ALA A 46 12.44 -18.48 3.21
N GLN A 47 13.37 -17.53 3.19
CA GLN A 47 14.49 -17.51 4.11
C GLN A 47 14.03 -17.27 5.56
N ALA A 48 13.09 -16.35 5.79
CA ALA A 48 12.55 -16.09 7.12
C ALA A 48 11.85 -17.32 7.72
N LEU A 49 11.08 -18.05 6.91
CA LEU A 49 10.44 -19.31 7.30
C LEU A 49 11.49 -20.39 7.60
N LYS A 50 12.49 -20.56 6.72
CA LYS A 50 13.57 -21.54 6.90
C LYS A 50 14.41 -21.28 8.16
N LEU A 51 14.63 -20.01 8.50
CA LEU A 51 15.36 -19.59 9.69
C LEU A 51 14.50 -19.60 10.96
N GLY A 52 13.19 -19.88 10.85
CA GLY A 52 12.26 -19.83 11.98
C GLY A 52 12.00 -18.42 12.53
N LEU A 53 12.33 -17.37 11.76
CA LEU A 53 12.00 -15.97 12.08
C LEU A 53 10.49 -15.73 11.98
N VAL A 54 9.83 -16.50 11.12
CA VAL A 54 8.38 -16.57 10.96
C VAL A 54 7.99 -18.03 11.05
N GLN A 55 7.00 -18.36 11.86
CA GLN A 55 6.60 -19.74 12.13
C GLN A 55 5.70 -20.32 11.03
N SER A 56 4.89 -19.46 10.40
CA SER A 56 3.95 -19.87 9.36
C SER A 56 3.52 -18.71 8.47
N ARG A 57 2.91 -19.00 7.32
CA ARG A 57 2.39 -17.99 6.39
C ARG A 57 1.35 -17.07 7.05
N GLU A 58 0.57 -17.58 7.99
CA GLU A 58 -0.51 -16.85 8.65
C GLU A 58 0.00 -15.68 9.51
N GLN A 59 1.29 -15.69 9.89
CA GLN A 59 1.92 -14.58 10.61
C GLN A 59 2.28 -13.39 9.70
N LEU A 60 2.18 -13.55 8.38
CA LEU A 60 2.47 -12.51 7.40
C LEU A 60 1.17 -11.88 6.89
N PHE A 61 1.20 -10.57 6.66
CA PHE A 61 0.17 -9.85 5.92
C PHE A 61 0.75 -9.35 4.59
N ILE A 62 0.40 -10.00 3.48
CA ILE A 62 0.95 -9.68 2.16
C ILE A 62 -0.06 -8.91 1.33
N THR A 63 0.32 -7.71 0.90
CA THR A 63 -0.45 -6.88 -0.03
C THR A 63 0.21 -6.84 -1.41
N SER A 64 -0.55 -7.07 -2.48
CA SER A 64 -0.11 -6.77 -3.85
C SER A 64 -1.15 -5.91 -4.57
N LYS A 65 -0.83 -5.46 -5.78
CA LYS A 65 -1.67 -4.53 -6.54
C LYS A 65 -1.85 -4.95 -7.99
N LEU A 66 -3.07 -4.79 -8.51
CA LEU A 66 -3.41 -4.89 -9.92
C LEU A 66 -2.90 -3.65 -10.65
N PHE A 67 -1.97 -3.83 -11.59
CA PHE A 67 -1.40 -2.74 -12.37
C PHE A 67 -2.37 -2.28 -13.48
N PRO A 68 -2.31 -1.01 -13.92
CA PRO A 68 -3.18 -0.47 -14.97
C PRO A 68 -3.20 -1.28 -16.28
N ILE A 69 -2.11 -1.95 -16.65
CA ILE A 69 -2.06 -2.82 -17.84
C ILE A 69 -2.99 -4.04 -17.73
N ASP A 70 -3.21 -4.52 -16.51
CA ASP A 70 -4.04 -5.69 -16.22
C ASP A 70 -5.44 -5.28 -15.73
N ALA A 71 -5.75 -3.99 -15.67
CA ALA A 71 -7.04 -3.44 -15.27
C ALA A 71 -8.09 -3.58 -16.38
N HIS A 72 -8.32 -4.84 -16.79
CA HIS A 72 -9.35 -5.31 -17.70
C HIS A 72 -9.97 -6.55 -17.08
N HIS A 73 -11.29 -6.70 -17.13
CA HIS A 73 -12.02 -7.79 -16.45
C HIS A 73 -11.39 -9.17 -16.64
N ASP A 74 -11.08 -9.55 -17.88
CA ASP A 74 -10.49 -10.85 -18.23
C ASP A 74 -9.01 -11.01 -17.83
N LEU A 75 -8.31 -9.91 -17.51
CA LEU A 75 -6.90 -9.91 -17.14
C LEU A 75 -6.67 -9.89 -15.62
N VAL A 76 -7.64 -9.48 -14.81
CA VAL A 76 -7.51 -9.42 -13.34
C VAL A 76 -7.14 -10.78 -12.75
N LEU A 77 -7.88 -11.83 -13.11
CA LEU A 77 -7.67 -13.18 -12.59
C LEU A 77 -6.31 -13.77 -13.02
N PRO A 78 -5.89 -13.68 -14.30
CA PRO A 78 -4.51 -13.99 -14.69
C PRO A 78 -3.45 -13.19 -13.93
N ALA A 79 -3.67 -11.89 -13.70
CA ALA A 79 -2.69 -11.01 -13.07
C ALA A 79 -2.43 -11.36 -11.59
N ILE A 80 -3.47 -11.66 -10.82
CA ILE A 80 -3.28 -12.13 -9.44
C ILE A 80 -2.61 -13.50 -9.40
N ARG A 81 -2.96 -14.43 -10.29
CA ARG A 81 -2.30 -15.74 -10.39
C ARG A 81 -0.82 -15.61 -10.75
N LYS A 82 -0.49 -14.70 -11.67
CA LYS A 82 0.88 -14.37 -12.04
C LYS A 82 1.63 -13.77 -10.86
N THR A 83 1.01 -12.83 -10.13
CA THR A 83 1.58 -12.23 -8.90
C THR A 83 1.88 -13.29 -7.85
N LEU A 84 0.91 -14.16 -7.57
CA LEU A 84 1.10 -15.31 -6.68
C LEU A 84 2.26 -16.14 -7.21
N MET A 85 2.24 -16.61 -8.46
CA MET A 85 3.35 -17.37 -9.05
C MET A 85 4.73 -16.71 -8.85
N TYR A 86 4.86 -15.39 -9.02
CA TYR A 86 6.13 -14.67 -8.80
C TYR A 86 6.56 -14.58 -7.33
N ILE A 87 5.62 -14.40 -6.42
CA ILE A 87 5.89 -14.44 -4.98
C ILE A 87 6.23 -15.89 -4.56
N LEU A 88 5.71 -16.89 -5.28
CA LEU A 88 5.73 -18.32 -4.98
C LEU A 88 6.73 -19.14 -5.80
N THR A 89 7.72 -18.50 -6.42
CA THR A 89 8.66 -19.18 -7.33
C THR A 89 9.53 -20.23 -6.63
N LEU A 90 9.67 -20.17 -5.30
CA LEU A 90 10.41 -21.16 -4.54
C LEU A 90 9.49 -22.31 -4.11
N GLU A 91 9.91 -23.54 -4.41
CA GLU A 91 9.21 -24.79 -4.07
C GLU A 91 8.84 -24.88 -2.58
N ILE A 92 9.66 -24.28 -1.71
CA ILE A 92 9.38 -24.16 -0.28
C ILE A 92 8.13 -23.33 0.03
N LEU A 93 7.80 -22.31 -0.76
CA LEU A 93 6.63 -21.45 -0.56
C LEU A 93 5.34 -22.14 -1.02
N LYS A 94 5.43 -23.01 -2.04
CA LYS A 94 4.33 -23.90 -2.43
C LYS A 94 4.03 -24.93 -1.34
N ASN A 95 5.07 -25.53 -0.76
CA ASN A 95 4.91 -26.51 0.33
C ASN A 95 4.46 -25.87 1.66
N LEU A 96 4.63 -24.56 1.82
CA LEU A 96 4.24 -23.80 3.02
C LEU A 96 2.86 -23.12 2.88
N GLY A 97 2.07 -23.46 1.85
CA GLY A 97 0.67 -23.03 1.74
C GLY A 97 0.48 -21.54 1.44
N LEU A 98 1.50 -20.87 0.87
CA LEU A 98 1.28 -19.53 0.34
C LEU A 98 0.46 -19.61 -0.96
N GLU A 99 -0.85 -19.56 -0.84
CA GLU A 99 -1.77 -19.68 -1.99
C GLU A 99 -2.63 -18.43 -2.17
N TYR A 100 -2.45 -17.42 -1.31
CA TYR A 100 -3.28 -16.23 -1.26
C TYR A 100 -2.51 -14.97 -0.88
N LEU A 101 -3.08 -13.83 -1.28
CA LEU A 101 -2.74 -12.50 -0.75
C LEU A 101 -3.68 -12.14 0.40
N ASP A 102 -3.21 -11.47 1.44
CA ASP A 102 -4.11 -10.96 2.48
C ASP A 102 -4.92 -9.77 1.97
N LEU A 103 -4.33 -8.96 1.08
CA LEU A 103 -4.99 -7.82 0.44
C LEU A 103 -4.55 -7.66 -1.02
N TYR A 104 -5.52 -7.53 -1.93
CA TYR A 104 -5.26 -7.20 -3.34
C TYR A 104 -5.91 -5.87 -3.72
N LEU A 105 -5.12 -4.92 -4.22
CA LEU A 105 -5.57 -3.55 -4.47
C LEU A 105 -5.61 -3.21 -5.96
N ILE A 106 -6.63 -2.51 -6.45
CA ILE A 106 -6.49 -1.76 -7.71
C ILE A 106 -5.46 -0.65 -7.50
N HIS A 107 -4.38 -0.62 -8.28
CA HIS A 107 -3.25 0.30 -8.01
C HIS A 107 -3.58 1.77 -8.34
N PHE A 108 -4.26 2.02 -9.46
CA PHE A 108 -4.72 3.33 -9.89
C PHE A 108 -6.07 3.18 -10.60
N PRO A 109 -6.94 4.19 -10.58
CA PRO A 109 -8.23 4.17 -11.26
C PRO A 109 -8.10 4.35 -12.78
N ALA A 110 -7.15 3.68 -13.42
CA ALA A 110 -6.83 3.84 -14.84
C ALA A 110 -6.47 2.48 -15.45
N SER A 111 -6.72 2.34 -16.75
CA SER A 111 -6.29 1.18 -17.53
C SER A 111 -5.25 1.62 -18.56
N LEU A 112 -4.46 0.67 -19.06
CA LEU A 112 -3.63 0.86 -20.25
C LEU A 112 -4.15 -0.01 -21.39
N LYS A 113 -3.84 0.37 -22.63
CA LYS A 113 -4.05 -0.46 -23.82
C LYS A 113 -3.40 -1.82 -23.64
N ARG A 114 -4.08 -2.85 -24.15
CA ARG A 114 -3.56 -4.22 -24.16
C ARG A 114 -2.24 -4.26 -24.93
N GLY A 115 -1.23 -4.88 -24.34
CA GLY A 115 0.11 -4.98 -24.95
C GLY A 115 1.01 -3.76 -24.75
N ALA A 116 0.57 -2.73 -24.00
CA ALA A 116 1.47 -1.67 -23.54
C ALA A 116 2.64 -2.25 -22.71
N ASN A 117 3.73 -1.51 -22.58
CA ASN A 117 4.79 -1.91 -21.66
C ASN A 117 4.45 -1.36 -20.26
N GLY A 118 4.14 -2.26 -19.32
CA GLY A 118 3.45 -1.93 -18.07
C GLY A 118 4.14 -0.87 -17.20
N VAL A 119 5.48 -0.91 -17.06
CA VAL A 119 6.23 0.05 -16.21
C VAL A 119 6.61 1.31 -16.99
N THR A 120 6.85 1.17 -18.29
CA THR A 120 7.17 2.26 -19.20
C THR A 120 6.14 2.29 -20.33
N PHE A 121 5.02 2.96 -20.10
CA PHE A 121 3.94 3.08 -21.07
C PHE A 121 3.94 4.45 -21.75
N SER A 122 3.41 4.51 -22.97
CA SER A 122 3.20 5.78 -23.64
C SER A 122 1.93 6.45 -23.12
N LYS A 123 1.87 7.78 -23.16
CA LYS A 123 0.65 8.51 -22.75
C LYS A 123 -0.57 8.14 -23.58
N GLU A 124 -0.34 7.77 -24.84
CA GLU A 124 -1.35 7.31 -25.78
C GLU A 124 -1.91 5.93 -25.43
N ASP A 125 -1.26 5.19 -24.53
CA ASP A 125 -1.75 3.90 -24.03
C ASP A 125 -2.77 4.05 -22.90
N ILE A 126 -2.90 5.24 -22.31
CA ILE A 126 -3.79 5.45 -21.15
C ILE A 126 -5.25 5.39 -21.59
N MET A 127 -6.05 4.64 -20.85
CA MET A 127 -7.48 4.43 -21.08
C MET A 127 -8.28 4.67 -19.81
N ALA A 128 -9.53 5.11 -19.98
CA ALA A 128 -10.49 5.11 -18.89
C ALA A 128 -10.71 3.67 -18.43
N MET A 129 -10.69 3.43 -17.12
CA MET A 129 -10.93 2.12 -16.56
C MET A 129 -12.43 1.84 -16.50
N ASP A 130 -12.84 0.67 -16.99
CA ASP A 130 -14.16 0.11 -16.70
C ASP A 130 -14.18 -0.39 -15.25
N MET A 131 -14.48 0.54 -14.33
CA MET A 131 -14.34 0.33 -12.89
C MET A 131 -15.25 -0.79 -12.37
N GLU A 132 -16.51 -0.83 -12.82
CA GLU A 132 -17.48 -1.85 -12.42
C GLU A 132 -17.00 -3.25 -12.86
N SER A 133 -16.59 -3.37 -14.12
CA SER A 133 -16.16 -4.64 -14.70
C SER A 133 -14.86 -5.15 -14.06
N VAL A 134 -13.88 -4.26 -13.86
CA VAL A 134 -12.63 -4.61 -13.14
C VAL A 134 -12.92 -5.02 -11.69
N TRP A 135 -13.81 -4.30 -10.99
CA TRP A 135 -14.15 -4.64 -9.61
C TRP A 135 -14.87 -5.99 -9.50
N LYS A 136 -15.81 -6.31 -10.38
CA LYS A 136 -16.45 -7.64 -10.44
C LYS A 136 -15.41 -8.76 -10.55
N ALA A 137 -14.37 -8.56 -11.34
CA ALA A 137 -13.28 -9.53 -11.46
C ALA A 137 -12.40 -9.60 -10.19
N MET A 138 -12.21 -8.48 -9.47
CA MET A 138 -11.56 -8.48 -8.15
C MET A 138 -12.38 -9.26 -7.11
N GLU A 139 -13.71 -9.09 -7.10
CA GLU A 139 -14.63 -9.84 -6.24
C GLU A 139 -14.55 -11.34 -6.50
N GLU A 140 -14.45 -11.74 -7.78
CA GLU A 140 -14.24 -13.14 -8.16
C GLU A 140 -12.91 -13.68 -7.64
N CYS A 141 -11.83 -12.89 -7.70
CA CYS A 141 -10.54 -13.29 -7.12
C CYS A 141 -10.64 -13.56 -5.61
N GLN A 142 -11.45 -12.78 -4.89
CA GLN A 142 -11.71 -13.01 -3.46
C GLN A 142 -12.57 -14.27 -3.24
N LYS A 143 -13.63 -14.46 -4.03
CA LYS A 143 -14.50 -15.67 -3.95
C LYS A 143 -13.73 -16.96 -4.19
N LEU A 144 -12.76 -16.93 -5.12
CA LEU A 144 -11.87 -18.04 -5.43
C LEU A 144 -10.77 -18.26 -4.37
N GLY A 145 -10.68 -17.43 -3.33
CA GLY A 145 -9.70 -17.56 -2.25
C GLY A 145 -8.28 -17.10 -2.60
N LEU A 146 -8.06 -16.53 -3.79
CA LEU A 146 -6.75 -16.01 -4.22
C LEU A 146 -6.33 -14.77 -3.43
N THR A 147 -7.30 -14.09 -2.83
CA THR A 147 -7.06 -13.06 -1.83
C THR A 147 -8.11 -13.08 -0.74
N LYS A 148 -7.71 -12.75 0.49
CA LYS A 148 -8.64 -12.63 1.63
C LYS A 148 -9.48 -11.35 1.53
N SER A 149 -8.92 -10.26 1.05
CA SER A 149 -9.61 -8.96 0.99
C SER A 149 -9.21 -8.21 -0.27
N ILE A 150 -10.14 -7.44 -0.83
CA ILE A 150 -9.87 -6.54 -1.96
C ILE A 150 -10.03 -5.08 -1.55
N GLY A 151 -9.33 -4.20 -2.24
CA GLY A 151 -9.38 -2.77 -2.00
C GLY A 151 -8.87 -1.97 -3.18
N VAL A 152 -8.63 -0.69 -2.93
CA VAL A 152 -8.17 0.26 -3.95
C VAL A 152 -7.00 1.09 -3.45
N SER A 153 -6.32 1.77 -4.36
CA SER A 153 -5.26 2.73 -4.09
C SER A 153 -5.45 3.93 -5.00
N ASN A 154 -5.18 5.12 -4.48
CA ASN A 154 -5.33 6.38 -5.23
C ASN A 154 -6.78 6.76 -5.62
N PHE A 155 -7.80 6.19 -4.97
CA PHE A 155 -9.20 6.55 -5.26
C PHE A 155 -9.63 7.77 -4.43
N THR A 156 -10.34 8.70 -5.08
CA THR A 156 -10.97 9.89 -4.46
C THR A 156 -12.29 9.51 -3.80
N CYS A 157 -12.89 10.39 -2.99
CA CYS A 157 -14.24 10.16 -2.46
C CYS A 157 -15.26 9.92 -3.59
N LYS A 158 -15.18 10.71 -4.67
CA LYS A 158 -16.07 10.55 -5.84
C LYS A 158 -15.93 9.18 -6.50
N LYS A 159 -14.70 8.73 -6.77
CA LYS A 159 -14.43 7.41 -7.35
C LYS A 159 -14.82 6.27 -6.41
N LEU A 160 -14.71 6.46 -5.10
CA LEU A 160 -15.20 5.50 -4.11
C LEU A 160 -16.74 5.41 -4.13
N GLU A 161 -17.46 6.53 -4.22
CA GLU A 161 -18.93 6.51 -4.37
C GLU A 161 -19.35 5.78 -5.65
N GLU A 162 -18.70 6.08 -6.78
CA GLU A 162 -18.95 5.41 -8.07
C GLU A 162 -18.74 3.88 -7.96
N LEU A 163 -17.67 3.46 -7.28
CA LEU A 163 -17.39 2.05 -7.03
C LEU A 163 -18.44 1.40 -6.12
N LEU A 164 -18.72 2.03 -4.98
CA LEU A 164 -19.65 1.53 -3.96
C LEU A 164 -21.08 1.40 -4.50
N ALA A 165 -21.47 2.20 -5.49
CA ALA A 165 -22.78 2.11 -6.12
C ALA A 165 -23.03 0.79 -6.87
N THR A 166 -21.97 0.08 -7.26
CA THR A 166 -22.06 -1.17 -8.05
C THR A 166 -21.40 -2.38 -7.37
N ALA A 167 -20.57 -2.15 -6.35
CA ALA A 167 -19.85 -3.20 -5.63
C ALA A 167 -20.78 -4.12 -4.83
N SER A 168 -20.64 -5.43 -5.02
CA SER A 168 -21.25 -6.44 -4.16
C SER A 168 -20.43 -6.66 -2.88
N ILE A 169 -19.10 -6.55 -3.00
CA ILE A 169 -18.15 -6.57 -1.87
C ILE A 169 -17.52 -5.18 -1.81
N PRO A 170 -17.75 -4.39 -0.74
CA PRO A 170 -17.14 -3.07 -0.61
C PRO A 170 -15.61 -3.18 -0.45
N PRO A 171 -14.84 -2.18 -0.93
CA PRO A 171 -13.38 -2.17 -0.75
C PRO A 171 -13.02 -2.18 0.73
N ALA A 172 -12.24 -3.14 1.16
CA ALA A 172 -11.81 -3.26 2.56
C ALA A 172 -10.80 -2.18 2.95
N ALA A 173 -10.04 -1.66 1.98
CA ALA A 173 -9.07 -0.61 2.18
C ALA A 173 -8.98 0.36 1.00
N ASN A 174 -8.60 1.60 1.29
CA ASN A 174 -8.08 2.56 0.34
C ASN A 174 -6.66 2.95 0.77
N GLN A 175 -5.65 2.65 -0.05
CA GLN A 175 -4.28 3.07 0.18
C GLN A 175 -4.10 4.55 -0.21
N ARG A 176 -4.80 5.44 0.50
CA ARG A 176 -4.75 6.90 0.38
C ARG A 176 -5.38 7.54 1.62
N LYS A 177 -4.88 8.72 2.03
CA LYS A 177 -5.43 9.49 3.15
C LYS A 177 -6.75 10.19 2.74
N LEU A 178 -7.90 9.61 3.10
CA LEU A 178 -9.25 10.19 3.03
C LEU A 178 -10.01 9.90 4.34
N ARG A 179 -9.49 10.43 5.47
CA ARG A 179 -9.78 9.93 6.83
C ARG A 179 -11.27 9.85 7.16
N GLU A 180 -11.97 10.96 7.03
CA GLU A 180 -13.38 11.06 7.46
C GLU A 180 -14.28 10.18 6.59
N TYR A 181 -14.19 10.33 5.27
CA TYR A 181 -15.00 9.57 4.33
C TYR A 181 -14.78 8.06 4.43
N CYS A 182 -13.52 7.61 4.44
CA CYS A 182 -13.25 6.17 4.57
C CYS A 182 -13.70 5.63 5.92
N ALA A 183 -13.57 6.39 7.02
CA ALA A 183 -14.06 5.98 8.33
C ALA A 183 -15.58 5.80 8.33
N GLU A 184 -16.33 6.75 7.75
CA GLU A 184 -17.79 6.68 7.61
C GLU A 184 -18.24 5.43 6.83
N LYS A 185 -17.52 5.09 5.75
CA LYS A 185 -17.85 3.93 4.90
C LYS A 185 -17.27 2.60 5.40
N GLY A 186 -16.55 2.60 6.53
CA GLY A 186 -15.89 1.39 7.06
C GLY A 186 -14.75 0.88 6.17
N ILE A 187 -14.09 1.77 5.43
CA ILE A 187 -12.94 1.48 4.57
C ILE A 187 -11.66 1.79 5.34
N HIS A 188 -10.75 0.82 5.45
CA HIS A 188 -9.48 1.02 6.14
C HIS A 188 -8.53 1.92 5.33
N ILE A 189 -7.77 2.80 5.98
CA ILE A 189 -6.74 3.61 5.31
C ILE A 189 -5.36 3.05 5.60
N THR A 190 -4.62 2.78 4.53
CA THR A 190 -3.18 2.59 4.58
C THR A 190 -2.48 3.78 3.95
N ALA A 191 -1.64 4.48 4.70
CA ALA A 191 -0.84 5.57 4.17
C ALA A 191 0.44 5.04 3.50
N TYR A 192 0.60 5.35 2.22
CA TYR A 192 1.83 5.15 1.47
C TYR A 192 2.60 6.47 1.34
N SER A 193 3.91 6.38 1.04
CA SER A 193 4.82 7.53 1.06
C SER A 193 4.70 8.41 2.31
N PRO A 194 4.58 7.84 3.52
CA PRO A 194 4.28 8.62 4.72
C PRO A 194 5.39 9.61 5.12
N LEU A 195 6.61 9.45 4.58
CA LEU A 195 7.73 10.40 4.69
C LEU A 195 7.92 11.26 3.43
N GLY A 196 6.86 11.47 2.64
CA GLY A 196 6.90 12.26 1.42
C GLY A 196 7.49 11.56 0.20
N GLY A 197 7.84 10.27 0.29
CA GLY A 197 8.35 9.50 -0.85
C GLY A 197 9.78 9.85 -1.27
N ARG A 198 10.61 10.33 -0.33
CA ARG A 198 12.01 10.72 -0.60
C ARG A 198 12.76 9.69 -1.46
N GLY A 199 13.40 10.17 -2.53
CA GLY A 199 14.19 9.35 -3.45
C GLY A 199 13.38 8.55 -4.46
N THR A 200 12.08 8.83 -4.60
CA THR A 200 11.22 8.26 -5.64
C THR A 200 10.85 9.33 -6.68
N PRO A 201 10.49 8.94 -7.92
CA PRO A 201 10.08 9.89 -8.96
C PRO A 201 8.86 10.75 -8.59
N TRP A 202 8.00 10.29 -7.68
CA TRP A 202 6.76 10.96 -7.28
C TRP A 202 6.85 11.69 -5.93
N GLY A 203 8.00 11.67 -5.28
CA GLY A 203 8.17 12.15 -3.91
C GLY A 203 8.89 13.49 -3.78
N SER A 204 8.91 14.01 -2.55
CA SER A 204 9.67 15.21 -2.18
C SER A 204 10.17 15.10 -0.74
N ASN A 205 11.11 15.96 -0.35
CA ASN A 205 11.60 16.02 1.03
C ASN A 205 10.73 16.88 1.96
N ARG A 206 9.64 17.48 1.47
CA ARG A 206 8.85 18.47 2.21
C ARG A 206 8.37 18.00 3.58
N VAL A 207 8.06 16.72 3.72
CA VAL A 207 7.67 16.12 5.01
C VAL A 207 8.87 16.07 5.97
N LEU A 208 10.02 15.62 5.49
CA LEU A 208 11.24 15.50 6.29
C LEU A 208 11.90 16.85 6.62
N GLU A 209 11.66 17.86 5.78
CA GLU A 209 12.16 19.24 5.94
C GLU A 209 11.14 20.15 6.67
N CYS A 210 10.00 19.61 7.10
CA CYS A 210 9.01 20.37 7.84
C CYS A 210 9.51 20.67 9.26
N LYS A 211 9.77 21.94 9.56
CA LYS A 211 10.27 22.41 10.86
C LYS A 211 9.41 21.89 12.03
N THR A 212 8.08 22.01 11.93
CA THR A 212 7.16 21.52 12.97
C THR A 212 7.33 20.03 13.24
N LEU A 213 7.50 19.21 12.19
CA LEU A 213 7.72 17.77 12.37
C LEU A 213 9.10 17.47 12.95
N GLN A 214 10.13 18.25 12.59
CA GLN A 214 11.47 18.11 13.15
C GLN A 214 11.52 18.48 14.63
N GLU A 215 10.87 19.58 15.03
CA GLU A 215 10.78 20.03 16.43
C GLU A 215 10.07 18.98 17.30
N ILE A 216 8.97 18.39 16.79
CA ILE A 216 8.27 17.30 17.49
C ILE A 216 9.18 16.08 17.61
N ALA A 217 9.86 15.68 16.53
CA ALA A 217 10.77 14.55 16.52
C ALA A 217 11.91 14.73 17.54
N GLU A 218 12.54 15.91 17.56
CA GLU A 218 13.59 16.28 18.51
C GLU A 218 13.10 16.23 19.95
N ALA A 219 11.93 16.82 20.25
CA ALA A 219 11.33 16.80 21.57
C ALA A 219 11.02 15.39 22.09
N LYS A 220 10.77 14.43 21.18
CA LYS A 220 10.56 13.01 21.51
C LYS A 220 11.83 12.19 21.57
N GLY A 221 12.97 12.72 21.10
CA GLY A 221 14.19 11.95 20.89
C GLY A 221 14.03 10.87 19.81
N LYS A 222 13.16 11.12 18.81
CA LYS A 222 12.82 10.18 17.73
C LYS A 222 13.12 10.84 16.38
N THR A 223 13.01 10.09 15.28
CA THR A 223 13.05 10.65 13.92
C THR A 223 11.69 11.25 13.54
N VAL A 224 11.60 11.95 12.40
CA VAL A 224 10.31 12.38 11.84
C VAL A 224 9.48 11.14 11.53
N ALA A 225 8.70 10.74 12.53
CA ALA A 225 7.97 9.50 12.56
C ALA A 225 6.54 9.70 12.07
N GLN A 226 5.91 8.58 11.82
CA GLN A 226 4.61 8.51 11.20
C GLN A 226 3.65 7.90 12.20
N GLN A 227 2.60 8.62 12.57
CA GLN A 227 1.59 8.06 13.46
C GLN A 227 0.18 8.32 12.92
N GLY A 228 -0.74 7.42 13.28
CA GLY A 228 -2.19 7.67 13.24
C GLY A 228 -3.02 6.88 12.22
N VAL A 229 -2.44 6.12 11.29
CA VAL A 229 -3.13 5.10 10.45
C VAL A 229 -2.17 3.95 10.21
N SER A 230 -2.62 2.86 9.56
CA SER A 230 -1.67 1.85 9.08
C SER A 230 -0.74 2.45 8.02
N LEU A 231 0.54 2.11 8.08
CA LEU A 231 1.60 2.75 7.30
C LEU A 231 2.39 1.71 6.53
N VAL A 232 2.78 2.05 5.30
CA VAL A 232 3.78 1.27 4.56
C VAL A 232 5.03 2.12 4.35
N VAL A 233 6.13 1.70 4.97
CA VAL A 233 7.40 2.41 5.00
C VAL A 233 8.45 1.66 4.22
N LYS A 234 9.27 2.38 3.45
CA LYS A 234 10.27 1.79 2.58
C LYS A 234 11.66 2.30 2.95
N SER A 235 12.62 1.38 3.04
CA SER A 235 14.03 1.72 3.25
C SER A 235 14.92 0.61 2.70
N PHE A 236 16.00 0.99 2.01
CA PHE A 236 17.10 0.10 1.64
C PHE A 236 18.20 0.00 2.73
N ARG A 237 18.07 0.78 3.80
CA ARG A 237 19.06 0.89 4.88
C ARG A 237 18.53 0.27 6.16
N GLU A 238 19.31 -0.64 6.74
CA GLU A 238 18.97 -1.38 7.96
C GLU A 238 18.70 -0.44 9.14
N GLU A 239 19.56 0.57 9.35
CA GLU A 239 19.38 1.53 10.46
C GLU A 239 18.01 2.23 10.38
N ARG A 240 17.59 2.61 9.16
CA ARG A 240 16.28 3.24 8.94
C ARG A 240 15.10 2.26 9.07
N ILE A 241 15.32 0.97 8.82
CA ILE A 241 14.28 -0.04 9.08
C ILE A 241 14.03 -0.12 10.58
N ALA A 242 15.09 -0.13 11.39
CA ALA A 242 14.99 -0.07 12.84
C ALA A 242 14.31 1.22 13.33
N GLU A 243 14.71 2.40 12.82
CA GLU A 243 14.05 3.69 13.14
C GLU A 243 12.56 3.69 12.82
N ASN A 244 12.15 3.07 11.70
CA ASN A 244 10.74 2.98 11.33
C ASN A 244 9.93 2.06 12.24
N LEU A 245 10.56 1.08 12.90
CA LEU A 245 9.93 0.22 13.90
C LEU A 245 9.81 0.92 15.27
N ASP A 246 10.69 1.89 15.53
CA ASP A 246 10.77 2.66 16.79
C ASP A 246 9.67 3.75 16.93
N ILE A 247 8.47 3.43 16.44
CA ILE A 247 7.28 4.30 16.47
C ILE A 247 6.15 3.72 17.33
N LEU A 248 6.31 2.49 17.81
CA LEU A 248 5.25 1.70 18.45
C LEU A 248 5.14 1.93 19.96
N ASP A 249 6.18 2.48 20.60
CA ASP A 249 6.30 2.64 22.05
C ASP A 249 5.98 4.06 22.56
N TRP A 250 5.57 4.97 21.67
CA TRP A 250 5.22 6.35 22.04
C TRP A 250 4.06 6.90 21.22
N LYS A 251 3.48 8.01 21.67
CA LYS A 251 2.37 8.69 20.98
C LYS A 251 2.54 10.21 20.94
N LEU A 252 1.99 10.82 19.89
CA LEU A 252 1.81 12.27 19.81
C LEU A 252 0.83 12.75 20.90
N THR A 253 1.09 13.93 21.46
CA THR A 253 0.16 14.64 22.33
C THR A 253 -0.92 15.33 21.50
N GLU A 254 -2.03 15.71 22.13
CA GLU A 254 -3.09 16.47 21.46
C GLU A 254 -2.57 17.81 20.90
N GLU A 255 -1.69 18.50 21.62
CA GLU A 255 -1.05 19.72 21.16
C GLU A 255 -0.17 19.48 19.91
N GLU A 256 0.58 18.39 19.88
CA GLU A 256 1.41 18.02 18.73
C GLU A 256 0.53 17.66 17.52
N LEU A 257 -0.57 16.94 17.73
CA LEU A 257 -1.56 16.64 16.69
C LEU A 257 -2.19 17.92 16.13
N GLN A 258 -2.51 18.89 16.99
CA GLN A 258 -3.01 20.21 16.58
C GLN A 258 -1.97 20.99 15.80
N LYS A 259 -0.69 20.99 16.20
CA LYS A 259 0.40 21.61 15.41
C LYS A 259 0.51 20.97 14.02
N ILE A 260 0.42 19.65 13.94
CA ILE A 260 0.46 18.90 12.67
C ILE A 260 -0.75 19.25 11.78
N SER A 261 -1.94 19.44 12.36
CA SER A 261 -3.14 19.76 11.59
C SER A 261 -3.07 21.14 10.92
N GLN A 262 -2.24 22.05 11.42
CA GLN A 262 -2.03 23.39 10.83
C GLN A 262 -1.00 23.41 9.69
N ILE A 263 -0.28 22.30 9.44
CA ILE A 263 0.69 22.24 8.34
C ILE A 263 -0.06 22.41 7.01
N PRO A 264 0.38 23.31 6.10
CA PRO A 264 -0.23 23.46 4.79
C PRO A 264 -0.26 22.14 4.02
N GLN A 265 -1.47 21.69 3.68
CA GLN A 265 -1.65 20.46 2.92
C GLN A 265 -1.38 20.70 1.44
N LYS A 266 -0.68 19.76 0.80
CA LYS A 266 -0.50 19.70 -0.65
C LYS A 266 -0.23 18.26 -1.04
N ARG A 267 -0.85 17.81 -2.13
CA ARG A 267 -0.64 16.46 -2.64
C ARG A 267 0.83 16.20 -2.97
N GLY A 268 1.31 15.04 -2.54
CA GLY A 268 2.70 14.58 -2.79
C GLY A 268 2.87 14.07 -4.22
N SER A 269 2.09 13.05 -4.59
CA SER A 269 2.09 12.47 -5.94
C SER A 269 0.93 13.02 -6.76
N LEU A 270 1.24 13.75 -7.84
CA LEU A 270 0.24 14.33 -8.75
C LEU A 270 -0.23 13.37 -9.84
N ALA A 271 0.41 12.19 -9.97
CA ALA A 271 0.10 11.20 -10.99
C ALA A 271 0.19 11.73 -12.44
N GLU A 272 1.16 12.62 -12.71
CA GLU A 272 1.33 13.31 -14.01
C GLU A 272 1.54 12.35 -15.19
N ASN A 273 2.06 11.15 -14.93
CA ASN A 273 2.22 10.11 -15.94
C ASN A 273 0.88 9.62 -16.52
N PHE A 274 -0.24 9.86 -15.84
CA PHE A 274 -1.58 9.53 -16.31
C PHE A 274 -2.28 10.71 -17.01
N ILE A 275 -1.61 11.85 -17.17
CA ILE A 275 -2.21 13.09 -17.70
C ILE A 275 -1.77 13.30 -19.16
N TYR A 276 -2.77 13.41 -20.03
CA TYR A 276 -2.61 13.60 -21.46
C TYR A 276 -3.84 14.25 -22.09
N ASP A 277 -3.65 15.22 -22.99
CA ASP A 277 -4.75 16.02 -23.58
C ASP A 277 -5.81 15.17 -24.30
N ASN A 278 -5.36 14.09 -24.95
CA ASN A 278 -6.24 13.13 -25.63
C ASN A 278 -6.53 11.87 -24.79
N GLY A 279 -6.10 11.86 -23.53
CA GLY A 279 -6.31 10.76 -22.59
C GLY A 279 -7.60 10.90 -21.78
N PRO A 280 -7.89 9.94 -20.89
CA PRO A 280 -9.05 9.99 -20.01
C PRO A 280 -8.93 11.06 -18.91
N TYR A 281 -7.71 11.50 -18.61
CA TYR A 281 -7.42 12.57 -17.66
C TYR A 281 -6.56 13.63 -18.33
N LYS A 282 -7.09 14.85 -18.43
CA LYS A 282 -6.43 15.98 -19.11
C LYS A 282 -5.76 16.94 -18.13
N SER A 283 -6.03 16.79 -16.84
CA SER A 283 -5.41 17.61 -15.80
C SER A 283 -5.30 16.89 -14.46
N VAL A 284 -4.50 17.45 -13.57
CA VAL A 284 -4.37 16.99 -12.17
C VAL A 284 -5.73 17.06 -11.47
N MET A 285 -6.54 18.08 -11.80
CA MET A 285 -7.90 18.22 -11.25
C MET A 285 -8.83 17.08 -11.67
N GLU A 286 -8.71 16.57 -12.90
CA GLU A 286 -9.58 15.49 -13.39
C GLU A 286 -9.24 14.14 -12.75
N ILE A 287 -7.96 13.77 -12.70
CA ILE A 287 -7.57 12.49 -12.08
C ILE A 287 -7.86 12.46 -10.56
N TRP A 288 -7.81 13.62 -9.91
CA TRP A 288 -8.07 13.75 -8.47
C TRP A 288 -9.44 14.32 -8.09
N ASP A 289 -10.34 14.51 -9.06
CA ASP A 289 -11.68 15.10 -8.84
C ASP A 289 -11.66 16.41 -8.02
N GLY A 290 -10.63 17.23 -8.27
CA GLY A 290 -10.40 18.50 -7.59
C GLY A 290 -9.71 18.43 -6.21
N ASP A 291 -9.43 17.24 -5.68
CA ASP A 291 -8.69 17.06 -4.42
C ASP A 291 -7.18 17.08 -4.67
N VAL A 292 -6.56 18.28 -4.74
CA VAL A 292 -5.13 18.48 -5.09
C VAL A 292 -4.35 19.28 -4.04
#